data_AF-A0A2J0YSI3-F1
#
_entry.id   AF-A0A2J0YSI3-F1
#
_cell.length_a   1.000
_cell.length_b   1.000
_cell.length_c   1.000
_cell.angle_alpha   90.00
_cell.angle_beta   90.00
_cell.angle_gamma   90.00
#
_symmetry.space_group_name_H-M   'P 1'
#
loop_
_entity.id
_entity.type
_entity.pdbx_description
1 polymer ?
#
loop_
_entity_poly.entity_id
_entity_poly.type
_entity_poly.pdbx_seq_one_letter_code
_entity_poly.pdbx_strand_id
1 'polypeptide(L)'
;TPEFVARHLVREARAYLEGVKPPFLKALLDYAEDGSYSWHCPGHSGGVAFLKSPVGQMFHQFFGENMLRADVCNAVEELGQLLDHNGAIGASERNAARIFNADHCFFVTNGTSTSNKIVWHHTVAPGDVVVVDRNCHKSI
;
A
#
# COMPACT_ATOMS: atom_id res chain seq x y z
N THR A 1 33.82 -25.22 -6.09
CA THR A 1 33.56 -26.09 -4.92
C THR A 1 32.09 -25.97 -4.54
N PRO A 2 31.54 -26.91 -3.75
CA PRO A 2 30.16 -26.82 -3.25
C PRO A 2 29.82 -25.48 -2.59
N GLU A 3 30.75 -24.86 -1.85
CA GLU A 3 30.56 -23.58 -1.15
C GLU A 3 30.42 -22.40 -2.11
N PHE A 4 31.08 -22.45 -3.27
CA PHE A 4 30.94 -21.43 -4.30
C PHE A 4 29.55 -21.51 -4.95
N VAL A 5 29.09 -22.73 -5.28
CA VAL A 5 27.77 -22.96 -5.89
C VAL A 5 26.65 -22.56 -4.93
N ALA A 6 26.76 -22.92 -3.64
CA ALA A 6 25.79 -22.51 -2.63
C ALA A 6 25.66 -20.98 -2.51
N ARG A 7 26.79 -20.26 -2.47
CA ARG A 7 26.78 -18.79 -2.44
C ARG A 7 26.15 -18.18 -3.69
N HIS A 8 26.42 -18.76 -4.86
CA HIS A 8 25.81 -18.32 -6.12
C HIS A 8 24.29 -18.53 -6.10
N LEU A 9 23.81 -19.71 -5.70
CA LEU A 9 22.38 -20.00 -5.59
C LEU A 9 21.65 -19.04 -4.64
N VAL A 10 22.21 -18.79 -3.47
CA VAL A 10 21.63 -17.84 -2.50
C VAL A 10 21.58 -16.42 -3.09
N ARG A 11 22.61 -16.01 -3.84
CA ARG A 11 22.63 -14.70 -4.51
C ARG A 11 21.52 -14.57 -5.56
N GLU A 12 21.40 -15.55 -6.45
CA GLU A 12 20.37 -15.52 -7.51
C GLU A 12 18.96 -15.61 -6.93
N ALA A 13 18.75 -16.42 -5.88
CA ALA A 13 17.48 -16.49 -5.18
C ALA A 13 17.08 -15.14 -4.55
N ARG A 14 18.03 -14.45 -3.92
CA ARG A 14 17.81 -13.08 -3.39
C ARG A 14 17.51 -12.09 -4.51
N ALA A 15 18.29 -12.11 -5.59
CA ALA A 15 18.07 -11.22 -6.73
C ALA A 15 16.67 -11.41 -7.35
N TYR A 16 16.21 -12.66 -7.46
CA TYR A 16 14.86 -12.96 -7.92
C TYR A 16 13.79 -12.40 -6.97
N LEU A 17 13.91 -12.68 -5.66
CA LEU A 17 12.97 -12.18 -4.65
C LEU A 17 12.90 -10.64 -4.64
N GLU A 18 14.03 -9.97 -4.83
CA GLU A 18 14.07 -8.51 -4.93
C GLU A 18 13.47 -7.98 -6.24
N GLY A 19 13.55 -8.74 -7.33
CA GLY A 19 12.97 -8.36 -8.61
C GLY A 19 11.45 -8.55 -8.70
N VAL A 20 10.86 -9.46 -7.92
CA VAL A 20 9.42 -9.73 -7.97
C VAL A 20 8.58 -8.84 -7.05
N LYS A 21 9.18 -8.28 -5.98
CA LYS A 21 8.47 -7.40 -5.05
C LYS A 21 8.18 -6.05 -5.72
N PRO A 22 6.90 -5.61 -5.81
CA PRO A 22 6.59 -4.27 -6.31
C PRO A 22 7.06 -3.19 -5.32
N PRO A 23 7.25 -1.93 -5.75
CA PRO A 23 7.98 -0.92 -4.98
C PRO A 23 7.45 -0.69 -3.56
N PHE A 24 6.14 -0.49 -3.41
CA PHE A 24 5.53 -0.24 -2.10
C PHE A 24 5.55 -1.46 -1.18
N LEU A 25 5.25 -2.66 -1.71
CA LEU A 25 5.30 -3.89 -0.90
C LEU A 25 6.72 -4.16 -0.41
N LYS A 26 7.72 -3.92 -1.25
CA LYS A 26 9.13 -4.04 -0.84
C LYS A 26 9.43 -3.11 0.33
N ALA A 27 9.14 -1.81 0.19
CA ALA A 27 9.40 -0.83 1.24
C ALA A 27 8.65 -1.16 2.55
N LEU A 28 7.41 -1.66 2.45
CA LEU A 28 6.61 -2.06 3.60
C LEU A 28 7.18 -3.29 4.34
N LEU A 29 7.68 -4.28 3.59
CA LEU A 29 8.35 -5.44 4.17
C LEU A 29 9.65 -5.05 4.87
N ASP A 30 10.46 -4.22 4.20
CA ASP A 30 11.73 -3.74 4.75
C ASP A 30 11.49 -2.94 6.06
N TYR A 31 10.47 -2.08 6.09
CA TYR A 31 10.06 -1.36 7.31
C TYR A 31 9.58 -2.30 8.43
N ALA A 32 8.76 -3.29 8.10
CA ALA A 32 8.22 -4.23 9.09
C ALA A 32 9.31 -5.12 9.72
N GLU A 33 10.38 -5.42 8.97
CA GLU A 33 11.54 -6.18 9.43
C GLU A 33 12.49 -5.35 10.31
N ASP A 34 12.63 -4.04 10.08
CA ASP A 34 13.54 -3.17 10.86
C ASP A 34 13.12 -3.04 12.34
N GLY A 35 11.83 -3.27 12.63
CA GLY A 35 11.34 -3.39 14.01
C GLY A 35 11.42 -2.10 14.82
N SER A 36 11.49 -0.95 14.15
CA SER A 36 11.62 0.37 14.76
C SER A 36 10.36 0.69 15.60
N TYR A 37 10.57 1.08 16.86
CA TYR A 37 9.47 1.39 17.77
C TYR A 37 8.83 2.73 17.41
N SER A 38 7.57 2.71 17.00
CA SER A 38 6.85 3.89 16.54
C SER A 38 6.23 4.70 17.68
N TRP A 39 6.59 5.98 17.76
CA TRP A 39 5.97 7.00 18.64
C TRP A 39 5.00 7.90 17.87
N HIS A 40 4.49 7.42 16.74
CA HIS A 40 3.52 8.09 15.88
C HIS A 40 2.23 7.26 15.78
N CYS A 41 1.25 7.75 15.02
CA CYS A 41 0.04 6.97 14.72
C CYS A 41 0.36 5.77 13.82
N PRO A 42 -0.37 4.65 13.91
CA PRO A 42 -1.46 4.37 14.84
C PRO A 42 -1.00 4.10 16.28
N GLY A 43 -1.79 4.54 17.27
CA GLY A 43 -1.45 4.45 18.70
C GLY A 43 -1.39 3.04 19.29
N HIS A 44 -1.64 1.99 18.49
CA HIS A 44 -1.36 0.62 18.92
C HIS A 44 0.10 0.21 18.75
N SER A 45 0.93 1.04 18.11
CA SER A 45 2.38 0.88 17.93
C SER A 45 2.77 -0.53 17.48
N GLY A 46 2.33 -0.92 16.28
CA GLY A 46 2.61 -2.26 15.74
C GLY A 46 1.86 -3.42 16.40
N GLY A 47 0.92 -3.12 17.31
CA GLY A 47 0.05 -4.11 17.95
C GLY A 47 0.28 -4.24 19.46
N VAL A 48 1.30 -3.58 20.01
CA VAL A 48 1.68 -3.62 21.43
C VAL A 48 0.53 -3.21 22.35
N ALA A 49 -0.29 -2.22 21.97
CA ALA A 49 -1.42 -1.80 22.80
C ALA A 49 -2.49 -2.90 22.93
N PHE A 50 -2.71 -3.70 21.87
CA PHE A 50 -3.69 -4.79 21.92
C PHE A 50 -3.31 -5.86 22.95
N LEU A 51 -2.02 -6.04 23.24
CA LEU A 51 -1.54 -6.99 24.24
C LEU A 51 -1.92 -6.60 25.69
N LYS A 52 -2.43 -5.37 25.91
CA LYS A 52 -2.78 -4.84 27.24
C LYS A 52 -4.20 -5.13 27.69
N SER A 53 -5.05 -5.76 26.86
CA SER A 53 -6.39 -6.19 27.27
C SER A 53 -6.70 -7.62 26.79
N PRO A 54 -7.54 -8.39 27.51
CA PRO A 54 -7.92 -9.74 27.08
C PRO A 54 -8.55 -9.77 25.68
N VAL A 55 -9.47 -8.84 25.39
CA VAL A 55 -10.10 -8.73 24.06
C VAL A 55 -9.10 -8.30 22.98
N GLY A 56 -8.15 -7.43 23.32
CA GLY A 56 -7.09 -7.02 22.41
C GLY A 56 -6.14 -8.17 22.08
N GLN A 57 -5.80 -9.02 23.04
CA GLN A 57 -4.97 -10.21 22.78
C GLN A 57 -5.68 -11.18 21.81
N MET A 58 -7.00 -11.37 21.95
CA MET A 58 -7.78 -12.16 20.99
C MET A 58 -7.72 -11.54 19.59
N PHE A 59 -7.87 -10.22 19.48
CA PHE A 59 -7.75 -9.49 18.21
C PHE A 59 -6.35 -9.63 17.58
N HIS A 60 -5.31 -9.45 18.40
CA HIS A 60 -3.92 -9.58 17.98
C HIS A 60 -3.59 -11.00 17.49
N GLN A 61 -4.08 -12.03 18.19
CA GLN A 61 -3.89 -13.43 17.77
C GLN A 61 -4.66 -13.75 16.48
N PHE A 62 -5.86 -13.19 16.32
CA PHE A 62 -6.70 -13.43 15.14
C PHE A 62 -6.08 -12.83 13.86
N PHE A 63 -5.65 -11.57 13.90
CA PHE A 63 -5.09 -10.88 12.72
C PHE A 63 -3.59 -11.10 12.53
N GLY A 64 -2.86 -11.34 13.61
CA GLY A 64 -1.41 -11.55 13.60
C GLY A 64 -0.59 -10.26 13.61
N GLU A 65 0.65 -10.38 14.08
CA GLU A 65 1.55 -9.25 14.32
C GLU A 65 1.97 -8.53 13.03
N ASN A 66 2.25 -9.26 11.94
CA ASN A 66 2.70 -8.65 10.69
C ASN A 66 1.68 -7.69 10.09
N MET A 67 0.38 -8.01 10.19
CA MET A 67 -0.70 -7.13 9.73
C MET A 67 -0.72 -5.83 10.55
N LEU A 68 -0.55 -5.94 11.87
CA LEU A 68 -0.54 -4.79 12.78
C LEU A 68 0.73 -3.94 12.67
N ARG A 69 1.88 -4.55 12.32
CA ARG A 69 3.12 -3.82 12.02
C ARG A 69 3.08 -3.09 10.68
N ALA A 70 2.31 -3.62 9.73
CA ALA A 70 2.09 -2.97 8.44
C ALA A 70 1.07 -1.81 8.50
N ASP A 71 0.34 -1.66 9.61
CA ASP A 71 -0.56 -0.52 9.84
C ASP A 71 0.24 0.70 10.32
N VAL A 72 0.52 1.61 9.39
CA VAL A 72 1.41 2.75 9.54
C VAL A 72 0.78 4.02 8.97
N CYS A 73 1.25 5.17 9.42
CA CYS A 73 0.78 6.47 8.94
C CYS A 73 1.85 7.23 8.15
N ASN A 74 1.48 8.41 7.71
CA ASN A 74 2.32 9.40 7.03
C ASN A 74 3.64 9.76 7.75
N ALA A 75 3.83 9.41 9.01
CA ALA A 75 5.07 9.68 9.74
C ALA A 75 6.23 8.77 9.29
N VAL A 76 5.95 7.68 8.57
CA VAL A 76 6.98 6.80 8.00
C VAL A 76 7.41 7.34 6.64
N GLU A 77 8.38 8.25 6.64
CA GLU A 77 8.85 8.95 5.43
C GLU A 77 9.37 8.00 4.34
N GLU A 78 9.97 6.87 4.74
CA GLU A 78 10.56 5.85 3.86
C GLU A 78 9.54 5.23 2.89
N LEU A 79 8.27 5.17 3.29
CA LEU A 79 7.18 4.66 2.46
C LEU A 79 6.66 5.72 1.46
N GLY A 80 6.96 6.98 1.71
CA GLY A 80 6.39 8.13 1.01
C GLY A 80 4.98 8.47 1.49
N GLN A 81 4.34 9.37 0.74
CA GLN A 81 3.04 9.95 1.06
C GLN A 81 2.03 9.61 -0.04
N LEU A 82 0.89 9.02 0.37
CA LEU A 82 -0.18 8.66 -0.55
C LEU A 82 -0.79 9.87 -1.24
N LEU A 83 -1.00 10.96 -0.50
CA LEU A 83 -1.66 12.16 -1.00
C LEU A 83 -0.73 13.04 -1.86
N ASP A 84 0.59 12.92 -1.68
CA ASP A 84 1.58 13.65 -2.48
C ASP A 84 2.16 12.81 -3.63
N HIS A 85 1.71 11.56 -3.79
CA HIS A 85 2.13 10.65 -4.86
C HIS A 85 3.66 10.47 -4.97
N ASN A 86 4.34 10.40 -3.83
CA ASN A 86 5.81 10.36 -3.76
C ASN A 86 6.35 9.04 -3.16
N GLY A 87 7.68 8.91 -3.08
CA GLY A 87 8.34 7.74 -2.50
C GLY A 87 7.95 6.41 -3.16
N ALA A 88 7.83 5.36 -2.35
CA ALA A 88 7.49 4.02 -2.81
C ALA A 88 6.05 3.92 -3.33
N ILE A 89 5.14 4.75 -2.81
CA ILE A 89 3.75 4.83 -3.29
C ILE A 89 3.73 5.38 -4.73
N GLY A 90 4.32 6.54 -4.97
CA GLY A 90 4.37 7.12 -6.32
C GLY A 90 5.11 6.23 -7.33
N ALA A 91 6.15 5.51 -6.90
CA ALA A 91 6.81 4.52 -7.74
C ALA A 91 5.87 3.35 -8.11
N SER A 92 5.01 2.94 -7.18
CA SER A 92 4.02 1.88 -7.40
C SER A 92 2.90 2.34 -8.34
N GLU A 93 2.43 3.57 -8.21
CA GLU A 93 1.47 4.18 -9.13
C GLU A 93 2.02 4.25 -10.57
N ARG A 94 3.27 4.70 -10.75
CA ARG A 94 3.94 4.68 -12.05
C ARG A 94 4.11 3.27 -12.62
N ASN A 95 4.45 2.30 -11.77
CA ASN A 95 4.55 0.91 -12.20
C ASN A 95 3.19 0.34 -12.62
N ALA A 96 2.12 0.66 -11.88
CA ALA A 96 0.76 0.27 -12.23
C ALA A 96 0.31 0.91 -13.56
N ALA A 97 0.58 2.20 -13.76
CA ALA A 97 0.29 2.90 -15.01
C ALA A 97 0.95 2.20 -16.22
N ARG A 98 2.24 1.81 -16.09
CA ARG A 98 2.95 1.02 -17.11
C ARG A 98 2.28 -0.34 -17.38
N ILE A 99 1.85 -1.06 -16.33
CA ILE A 99 1.24 -2.39 -16.46
C ILE A 99 -0.13 -2.31 -17.15
N PHE A 100 -0.95 -1.33 -16.76
CA PHE A 100 -2.29 -1.12 -17.31
C PHE A 100 -2.30 -0.28 -18.58
N ASN A 101 -1.14 0.12 -19.09
CA ASN A 101 -0.97 0.96 -20.28
C ASN A 101 -1.78 2.26 -20.20
N ALA A 102 -1.62 2.99 -19.10
CA ALA A 102 -2.22 4.30 -18.85
C ALA A 102 -1.13 5.36 -18.68
N ASP A 103 -1.46 6.62 -18.98
CA ASP A 103 -0.55 7.75 -18.75
C ASP A 103 -0.30 7.96 -17.25
N HIS A 104 -1.36 7.84 -16.44
CA HIS A 104 -1.34 7.96 -14.99
C HIS A 104 -2.23 6.91 -14.34
N CYS A 105 -1.87 6.49 -13.12
CA CYS A 105 -2.67 5.58 -12.30
C CYS A 105 -2.69 6.12 -10.86
N PHE A 106 -3.88 6.25 -10.28
CA PHE A 106 -4.08 6.74 -8.92
C PHE A 106 -4.63 5.63 -8.04
N PHE A 107 -4.05 5.44 -6.85
CA PHE A 107 -4.55 4.46 -5.90
C PHE A 107 -5.69 5.05 -5.05
N VAL A 108 -6.88 4.44 -5.14
CA VAL A 108 -8.07 4.83 -4.37
C VAL A 108 -8.45 3.73 -3.40
N THR A 109 -8.40 4.03 -2.10
CA THR A 109 -8.60 3.05 -1.02
C THR A 109 -10.05 2.91 -0.57
N ASN A 110 -10.99 3.68 -1.15
CA ASN A 110 -12.41 3.66 -0.83
C ASN A 110 -13.30 3.18 -2.00
N GLY A 111 -12.76 2.24 -2.78
CA GLY A 111 -13.43 1.56 -3.90
C GLY A 111 -13.75 2.46 -5.10
N THR A 112 -14.22 1.82 -6.18
CA THR A 112 -14.56 2.49 -7.45
C THR A 112 -15.71 3.49 -7.32
N SER A 113 -16.58 3.31 -6.32
CA SER A 113 -17.62 4.30 -5.99
C SER A 113 -17.04 5.66 -5.62
N THR A 114 -15.84 5.70 -5.03
CA THR A 114 -15.14 6.96 -4.74
C THR A 114 -14.35 7.43 -5.95
N SER A 115 -13.72 6.51 -6.69
CA SER A 115 -13.04 6.83 -7.95
C SER A 115 -13.96 7.54 -8.94
N ASN A 116 -15.19 7.05 -9.10
CA ASN A 116 -16.21 7.69 -9.94
C ASN A 116 -16.51 9.13 -9.52
N LYS A 117 -16.60 9.40 -8.22
CA LYS A 117 -16.81 10.76 -7.69
C LYS A 117 -15.59 11.65 -7.90
N ILE A 118 -14.38 11.13 -7.74
CA ILE A 118 -13.14 11.87 -8.00
C ILE A 118 -13.14 12.34 -9.46
N VAL A 119 -13.40 11.44 -10.40
CA VAL A 119 -13.47 11.78 -11.82
C VAL A 119 -14.60 12.77 -12.08
N TRP A 120 -15.81 12.50 -11.58
CA TRP A 120 -16.97 13.37 -11.80
C TRP A 120 -16.75 14.80 -11.30
N HIS A 121 -16.27 14.97 -10.08
CA HIS A 121 -16.00 16.30 -9.52
C HIS A 121 -14.83 17.00 -10.18
N HIS A 122 -13.94 16.27 -10.84
CA HIS A 122 -12.85 16.86 -11.63
C HIS A 122 -13.32 17.33 -13.01
N THR A 123 -14.26 16.62 -13.64
CA THR A 123 -14.62 16.84 -15.05
C THR A 123 -15.95 17.56 -15.29
N VAL A 124 -16.85 17.62 -14.30
CA VAL A 124 -18.22 18.16 -14.46
C VAL A 124 -18.47 19.35 -13.54
N ALA A 125 -18.94 20.46 -14.12
CA ALA A 125 -19.34 21.67 -13.41
C ALA A 125 -20.88 21.85 -13.37
N PRO A 126 -21.41 22.70 -12.46
CA PRO A 126 -22.83 23.02 -12.43
C PRO A 126 -23.32 23.60 -13.76
N GLY A 127 -24.33 22.99 -14.36
CA GLY A 127 -24.93 23.42 -15.63
C GLY A 127 -24.42 22.67 -16.87
N ASP A 128 -23.40 21.83 -16.73
CA ASP A 128 -22.90 21.02 -17.84
C ASP A 128 -23.92 19.95 -18.27
N VAL A 129 -23.97 19.69 -19.58
CA VAL A 129 -24.72 18.58 -20.14
C VAL A 129 -23.78 17.39 -20.30
N VAL A 130 -24.04 16.31 -19.56
CA VAL A 130 -23.21 15.11 -19.53
C VAL A 130 -23.96 13.93 -20.14
N VAL A 131 -23.27 13.16 -20.99
CA VAL A 131 -23.79 11.88 -21.50
C VAL A 131 -23.49 10.80 -20.47
N VAL A 132 -24.54 10.22 -19.89
CA VAL A 132 -24.45 9.13 -18.92
C VAL A 132 -25.10 7.89 -19.50
N ASP A 133 -24.42 6.74 -19.37
CA ASP A 133 -24.99 5.44 -19.73
C ASP A 133 -26.25 5.17 -18.89
N ARG A 134 -27.32 4.69 -19.52
CA ARG A 134 -28.57 4.31 -18.84
C ARG A 134 -28.36 3.24 -17.76
N ASN A 135 -27.37 2.36 -17.95
CA ASN A 135 -27.04 1.28 -17.04
C ASN A 135 -25.90 1.65 -16.06
N CYS A 136 -25.70 2.95 -15.80
CA CYS A 136 -24.65 3.40 -14.89
C CYS A 136 -24.84 2.82 -13.47
N HIS A 137 -23.70 2.59 -12.79
CA HIS A 137 -23.72 2.22 -11.39
C HIS A 137 -24.26 3.38 -10.53
N LYS A 138 -24.88 3.07 -9.39
CA LYS A 138 -25.47 4.05 -8.44
C LYS A 138 -24.51 5.18 -8.00
N SER A 139 -23.21 5.00 -8.16
CA SER A 139 -22.20 5.99 -7.77
C SER A 139 -21.96 7.10 -8.81
N ILE A 140 -22.48 6.93 -10.03
CA ILE A 140 -22.54 7.94 -11.09
C ILE A 140 -23.85 8.70 -10.90
#